data_AF-A0A3D1P709-F1
#
_entry.id   AF-A0A3D1P709-F1
#
_cell.length_a   1.000
_cell.length_b   1.000
_cell.length_c   1.000
_cell.angle_alpha   90.00
_cell.angle_beta   90.00
_cell.angle_gamma   90.00
#
_symmetry.space_group_name_H-M   'P 1'
#
loop_
_entity.id
_entity.type
_entity.pdbx_description
1 polymer ?
#
loop_
_entity_poly.entity_id
_entity_poly.type
_entity_poly.pdbx_seq_one_letter_code
_entity_poly.pdbx_strand_id
1 'polypeptide(L)'
;SPRVGQMTLHFEVEDTGCGIPLQELDNLFEPFTQIETNLNFSPGTGLGLPISQKFVQLMGGEIAVTSIPGEGANFAFDIQVSLGEQIPVKTIQPLSKKVIGLAPNQPKYRILVAEDQPTNRLLLVKLLSSLGFEVQEAQNGQEAIAIWESWEPHLIWMDMRM
;
A
#
# COMPACT_ATOMS: atom_id res chain seq x y z
N SER A 1 -3.51 -36.72 12.88
CA SER A 1 -2.29 -36.46 13.67
C SER A 1 -2.10 -34.97 13.84
N PRO A 2 -1.95 -34.43 15.06
CA PRO A 2 -1.69 -33.01 15.24
C PRO A 2 -0.33 -32.67 14.64
N ARG A 3 -0.29 -31.67 13.75
CA ARG A 3 0.96 -31.19 13.13
C ARG A 3 1.80 -30.54 14.23
N VAL A 4 2.90 -31.19 14.61
CA VAL A 4 3.87 -30.69 15.58
C VAL A 4 4.31 -29.28 15.15
N GLY A 5 4.12 -28.29 16.02
CA GLY A 5 4.61 -26.92 15.81
C GLY A 5 3.57 -25.89 15.35
N GLN A 6 2.28 -26.24 15.21
CA GLN A 6 1.21 -25.25 15.04
C GLN A 6 0.80 -24.63 16.38
N MET A 7 0.67 -23.30 16.41
CA MET A 7 0.25 -22.53 17.58
C MET A 7 -0.77 -21.47 17.13
N THR A 8 -1.75 -21.20 17.98
CA THR A 8 -2.64 -20.04 17.82
C THR A 8 -2.00 -18.83 18.48
N LEU A 9 -1.90 -17.72 17.75
CA LEU A 9 -1.58 -16.42 18.33
C LEU A 9 -2.84 -15.57 18.39
N HIS A 10 -3.12 -15.03 19.57
CA HIS A 10 -4.21 -14.12 19.83
C HIS A 10 -3.69 -12.68 19.83
N PHE A 11 -4.39 -11.79 19.14
CA PHE A 11 -4.08 -10.37 19.06
C PHE A 11 -5.30 -9.56 19.51
N GLU A 12 -5.05 -8.53 20.29
CA GLU A 12 -6.05 -7.55 20.71
C GLU A 12 -5.49 -6.13 20.53
N VAL A 13 -6.34 -5.24 20.03
CA VAL A 13 -6.07 -3.81 19.92
C VAL A 13 -7.23 -3.08 20.55
N GLU A 14 -6.98 -2.55 21.75
CA GLU A 14 -7.96 -1.79 22.54
C GLU A 14 -7.64 -0.30 22.47
N ASP A 15 -8.68 0.51 22.28
CA ASP A 15 -8.65 1.96 22.38
C ASP A 15 -9.72 2.46 23.36
N THR A 16 -9.50 3.65 23.92
CA THR A 16 -10.44 4.32 24.85
C THR A 16 -11.15 5.50 24.17
N GLY A 17 -11.40 5.39 22.86
CA GLY A 17 -11.95 6.45 22.03
C GLY A 17 -13.47 6.59 22.14
N CYS A 18 -14.09 7.20 21.13
CA CYS A 18 -15.53 7.44 21.10
C CYS A 18 -16.39 6.18 20.96
N GLY A 19 -15.77 5.02 20.69
CA GLY A 19 -16.48 3.78 20.38
C GLY A 19 -17.26 3.84 19.07
N ILE A 20 -17.92 2.73 18.74
CA ILE A 20 -18.65 2.50 17.50
C ILE A 20 -20.08 2.10 17.85
N PRO A 21 -21.10 2.81 17.32
CA PRO A 21 -22.50 2.42 17.50
C PRO A 21 -22.79 1.02 16.95
N LEU A 22 -23.63 0.25 17.65
CA LEU A 22 -23.97 -1.13 17.26
C LEU A 22 -24.47 -1.25 15.81
N GLN A 23 -25.23 -0.26 15.34
CA GLN A 23 -25.78 -0.21 13.97
C GLN A 23 -24.72 -0.06 12.87
N GLU A 24 -23.50 0.39 13.22
CA GLU A 24 -22.41 0.61 12.27
C GLU A 24 -21.41 -0.55 12.26
N LEU A 25 -21.49 -1.47 13.22
CA LEU A 25 -20.59 -2.63 13.31
C LEU A 25 -20.72 -3.56 12.10
N ASP A 26 -21.93 -3.76 11.58
CA ASP A 26 -22.18 -4.66 10.44
C ASP A 26 -21.48 -4.18 9.17
N ASN A 27 -21.33 -2.87 8.99
CA ASN A 27 -20.73 -2.26 7.79
C ASN A 27 -19.27 -1.85 8.00
N LEU A 28 -18.70 -2.08 9.19
CA LEU A 28 -17.38 -1.59 9.58
C LEU A 28 -16.25 -2.12 8.69
N PHE A 29 -16.42 -3.33 8.16
CA PHE A 29 -15.45 -4.00 7.29
C PHE A 29 -15.74 -3.83 5.79
N GLU A 30 -16.78 -3.07 5.43
CA GLU A 30 -17.08 -2.78 4.04
C GLU A 30 -16.09 -1.74 3.47
N PRO A 31 -15.53 -1.97 2.25
CA PRO A 31 -14.61 -1.03 1.63
C PRO A 31 -15.22 0.36 1.43
N PHE A 32 -14.42 1.40 1.70
CA PHE A 32 -14.80 2.80 1.54
C PHE A 32 -15.90 3.30 2.48
N THR A 33 -16.30 2.49 3.46
CA THR A 33 -17.20 2.93 4.53
C THR A 33 -16.44 3.79 5.54
N GLN A 34 -17.01 4.94 5.87
CA GLN A 34 -16.53 5.82 6.94
C GLN A 34 -17.67 6.03 7.94
N ILE A 35 -17.38 5.76 9.21
CA ILE A 35 -18.30 5.96 10.34
C ILE A 35 -18.35 7.46 10.65
N GLU A 36 -19.56 7.99 10.83
CA GLU A 36 -19.81 9.43 10.99
C GLU A 36 -19.11 10.03 12.23
N THR A 37 -18.79 9.20 13.24
CA THR A 37 -18.15 9.64 14.48
C THR A 37 -16.70 10.15 14.31
N ASN A 38 -16.07 9.89 13.16
CA ASN A 38 -14.67 10.27 12.88
C ASN A 38 -14.48 11.39 11.84
N LEU A 39 -15.52 12.17 11.52
CA LEU A 39 -15.45 13.26 10.54
C LEU A 39 -14.44 14.39 10.90
N ASN A 40 -13.95 14.44 12.14
CA ASN A 40 -13.03 15.49 12.62
C ASN A 40 -11.54 15.11 12.59
N PHE A 41 -11.18 13.85 12.27
CA PHE A 41 -9.80 13.43 12.05
C PHE A 41 -9.57 13.19 10.54
N SER A 42 -8.34 13.39 10.07
CA SER A 42 -7.99 13.29 8.63
C SER A 42 -8.66 12.08 7.96
N PRO A 43 -9.43 12.28 6.87
CA PRO A 43 -10.25 11.23 6.30
C PRO A 43 -9.36 10.12 5.71
N GLY A 44 -9.29 8.99 6.41
CA GLY A 44 -8.73 7.76 5.85
C GLY A 44 -9.68 7.22 4.77
N THR A 45 -9.17 6.50 3.76
CA THR A 45 -9.96 6.01 2.62
C THR A 45 -11.06 4.99 2.94
N GLY A 46 -11.27 4.64 4.22
CA GLY A 46 -12.18 3.57 4.63
C GLY A 46 -11.67 2.17 4.27
N LEU A 47 -10.38 2.02 3.94
CA LEU A 47 -9.81 0.74 3.49
C LEU A 47 -9.02 0.00 4.58
N GLY A 48 -8.67 0.65 5.68
CA GLY A 48 -7.80 0.05 6.71
C GLY A 48 -8.35 -1.25 7.28
N LEU A 49 -9.58 -1.23 7.81
CA LEU A 49 -10.23 -2.41 8.39
C LEU A 49 -10.55 -3.51 7.37
N PRO A 50 -11.10 -3.22 6.17
CA PRO A 50 -11.27 -4.22 5.12
C PRO A 50 -9.95 -4.93 4.75
N ILE A 51 -8.84 -4.18 4.65
CA ILE A 51 -7.52 -4.75 4.36
C ILE A 51 -7.05 -5.65 5.51
N SER A 52 -7.17 -5.18 6.76
CA SER A 52 -6.82 -5.97 7.94
C SER A 52 -7.62 -7.28 8.01
N GLN A 53 -8.94 -7.22 7.82
CA GLN A 53 -9.81 -8.41 7.75
C GLN A 53 -9.33 -9.37 6.67
N LYS A 54 -8.99 -8.86 5.48
CA LYS A 54 -8.52 -9.72 4.38
C LYS A 54 -7.21 -10.43 4.72
N PHE A 55 -6.26 -9.75 5.36
CA PHE A 55 -5.01 -10.38 5.80
C PHE A 55 -5.24 -11.44 6.87
N VAL A 56 -6.08 -11.15 7.87
CA VAL A 56 -6.44 -12.12 8.92
C VAL A 56 -7.10 -13.37 8.31
N GLN A 57 -8.04 -13.21 7.38
CA GLN A 57 -8.66 -14.31 6.64
C GLN A 57 -7.65 -15.13 5.82
N LEU A 58 -6.69 -14.46 5.15
CA LEU A 58 -5.62 -15.15 4.41
C LEU A 58 -4.71 -15.97 5.35
N MET A 59 -4.58 -15.55 6.60
CA MET A 59 -3.88 -16.28 7.66
C MET A 59 -4.77 -17.32 8.36
N GLY A 60 -5.99 -17.55 7.87
CA GLY A 60 -6.94 -18.54 8.39
C GLY A 60 -7.65 -18.12 9.68
N GLY A 61 -7.63 -16.83 10.00
CA GLY A 61 -8.29 -16.24 11.17
C GLY A 61 -9.59 -15.50 10.84
N GLU A 62 -10.22 -14.99 11.88
CA GLU A 62 -11.36 -14.07 11.80
C GLU A 62 -11.13 -12.91 12.77
N ILE A 63 -11.51 -11.70 12.36
CA ILE A 63 -11.43 -10.50 13.20
C ILE A 63 -12.80 -10.16 13.75
N ALA A 64 -12.86 -10.00 15.07
CA ALA A 64 -14.04 -9.58 15.82
C ALA A 64 -13.83 -8.18 16.39
N VAL A 65 -14.93 -7.48 16.61
CA VAL A 65 -14.95 -6.16 17.22
C VAL A 65 -15.96 -6.15 18.36
N THR A 66 -15.56 -5.59 19.49
CA THR A 66 -16.46 -5.23 20.59
C THR A 66 -16.28 -3.75 20.87
N SER A 67 -17.36 -2.99 20.94
CA SER A 67 -17.28 -1.55 21.19
C SER A 67 -18.45 -1.06 22.01
N ILE A 68 -18.16 -0.09 22.88
CA ILE A 68 -19.14 0.60 23.70
C ILE A 68 -19.03 2.10 23.39
N PRO A 69 -20.09 2.76 22.89
CA PRO A 69 -20.07 4.19 22.63
C PRO A 69 -19.65 4.99 23.87
N GLY A 70 -18.62 5.82 23.71
CA GLY A 70 -18.04 6.64 24.77
C GLY A 70 -16.99 5.96 25.66
N GLU A 71 -16.79 4.64 25.54
CA GLU A 71 -15.77 3.90 26.31
C GLU A 71 -14.64 3.35 25.45
N GLY A 72 -14.87 3.16 24.14
CA GLY A 72 -13.84 2.75 23.18
C GLY A 72 -14.20 1.48 22.40
N ALA A 73 -13.20 0.86 21.79
CA ALA A 73 -13.35 -0.38 21.03
C ALA A 73 -12.17 -1.33 21.24
N ASN A 74 -12.44 -2.62 21.14
CA ASN A 74 -11.44 -3.68 21.09
C ASN A 74 -11.62 -4.49 19.80
N PHE A 75 -10.55 -4.63 19.05
CA PHE A 75 -10.45 -5.49 17.86
C PHE A 75 -9.59 -6.69 18.18
N ALA A 76 -10.16 -7.88 18.07
CA ALA A 76 -9.49 -9.12 18.44
C ALA A 76 -9.50 -10.12 17.28
N PHE A 77 -8.41 -10.87 17.12
CA PHE A 77 -8.34 -11.95 16.13
C PHE A 77 -7.33 -13.02 16.52
N ASP A 78 -7.55 -14.23 16.01
CA ASP A 78 -6.65 -15.37 16.15
C ASP A 78 -6.07 -15.75 14.80
N ILE A 79 -4.78 -16.07 14.75
CA ILE A 79 -4.14 -16.68 13.56
C ILE A 79 -3.40 -17.96 13.92
N GLN A 80 -3.40 -18.90 12.96
CA GLN A 80 -2.61 -20.13 13.06
C GLN A 80 -1.22 -19.88 12.51
N VAL A 81 -0.20 -20.02 13.36
CA VAL A 81 1.20 -19.90 12.95
C VAL A 81 1.94 -21.21 13.15
N SER A 82 3.06 -21.34 12.47
CA SER A 82 4.02 -22.41 12.70
C SER A 82 5.35 -21.82 13.09
N LEU A 83 6.09 -22.50 13.95
CA LEU A 83 7.42 -22.07 14.35
C LEU A 83 8.30 -22.00 13.10
N GLY A 84 8.84 -20.81 12.81
CA GLY A 84 9.72 -20.62 11.66
C GLY A 84 10.98 -21.46 11.81
N GLU A 85 11.46 -22.04 10.71
CA GLU A 85 12.80 -22.61 10.70
C GLU A 85 13.83 -21.50 10.96
N GLN A 86 14.87 -21.79 11.73
CA GLN A 86 15.98 -20.86 11.88
C GLN A 86 16.68 -20.72 10.52
N ILE A 87 16.31 -19.69 9.77
CA ILE A 87 17.07 -19.29 8.60
C ILE A 87 18.36 -18.70 9.14
N PRO A 88 19.54 -19.28 8.85
CA PRO A 88 20.79 -18.63 9.20
C PRO A 88 20.72 -17.23 8.62
N VAL A 89 20.82 -16.22 9.48
CA VAL A 89 20.94 -14.83 9.08
C VAL A 89 22.21 -14.76 8.24
N LYS A 90 22.12 -15.04 6.93
CA LYS A 90 23.03 -14.44 5.98
C LYS A 90 22.90 -12.98 6.33
N THR A 91 23.95 -12.39 6.89
CA THR A 91 24.05 -10.96 7.08
C THR A 91 23.53 -10.37 5.78
N ILE A 92 22.30 -9.87 5.80
CA ILE A 92 21.77 -9.10 4.70
C ILE A 92 22.64 -7.87 4.84
N GLN A 93 23.80 -7.90 4.18
CA GLN A 93 24.51 -6.68 3.86
C GLN A 93 23.41 -5.81 3.30
N PRO A 94 23.07 -4.69 3.96
CA PRO A 94 21.96 -3.89 3.52
C PRO A 94 22.16 -3.73 2.02
N LEU A 95 21.14 -4.06 1.23
CA LEU A 95 21.08 -3.72 -0.18
C LEU A 95 21.01 -2.18 -0.31
N SER A 96 21.81 -1.44 0.46
CA SER A 96 22.06 -0.01 0.36
C SER A 96 23.02 0.26 -0.80
N LYS A 97 22.88 -0.48 -1.91
CA LYS A 97 23.44 -0.02 -3.16
C LYS A 97 22.53 1.11 -3.62
N LYS A 98 22.89 2.33 -3.23
CA LYS A 98 22.22 3.54 -3.72
C LYS A 98 22.34 3.54 -5.24
N VAL A 99 21.21 3.55 -5.94
CA VAL A 99 21.20 3.73 -7.39
C VAL A 99 21.64 5.17 -7.66
N ILE A 100 22.79 5.33 -8.32
CA ILE A 100 23.39 6.65 -8.62
C ILE A 100 23.24 7.03 -10.10
N GLY A 101 22.74 6.12 -10.94
CA GLY A 101 22.53 6.35 -12.37
C GLY A 101 22.69 5.09 -13.19
N LEU A 102 22.56 5.26 -14.50
CA LEU A 102 22.85 4.23 -15.48
C LEU A 102 24.34 3.86 -15.48
N ALA A 103 24.64 2.60 -15.85
CA ALA A 103 26.01 2.17 -16.07
C ALA A 103 26.68 3.02 -17.18
N PRO A 104 28.01 3.21 -17.13
CA PRO A 104 28.71 3.93 -18.19
C PRO A 104 28.53 3.24 -19.55
N ASN A 105 28.59 4.01 -20.63
CA ASN A 105 28.45 3.57 -22.02
C ASN A 105 27.10 2.93 -22.38
N GLN A 106 26.04 3.24 -21.62
CA GLN A 106 24.67 2.92 -22.01
C GLN A 106 24.15 3.91 -23.07
N PRO A 107 23.24 3.47 -23.97
CA PRO A 107 22.55 4.41 -24.84
C PRO A 107 21.66 5.34 -24.01
N LYS A 108 21.31 6.49 -24.59
CA LYS A 108 20.33 7.39 -23.99
C LYS A 108 18.94 6.79 -24.11
N TYR A 109 18.27 6.55 -22.99
CA TYR A 109 16.90 6.07 -22.99
C TYR A 109 15.91 7.22 -22.79
N ARG A 110 14.96 7.34 -23.71
CA ARG A 110 13.82 8.27 -23.67
C ARG A 110 12.67 7.61 -22.92
N ILE A 111 12.22 8.23 -21.83
CA ILE A 111 11.09 7.77 -21.02
C ILE A 111 10.01 8.84 -21.02
N LEU A 112 8.79 8.47 -21.40
CA LEU A 112 7.61 9.32 -21.28
C LEU A 112 6.88 8.99 -19.98
N VAL A 113 6.68 9.97 -19.10
CA VAL A 113 5.87 9.83 -17.88
C VAL A 113 4.48 10.40 -18.15
N ALA A 114 3.45 9.59 -18.08
CA ALA A 114 2.05 10.00 -18.24
C ALA A 114 1.33 9.85 -16.89
N GLU A 115 1.08 10.98 -16.23
CA GLU A 115 0.55 11.03 -14.86
C GLU A 115 -0.25 12.33 -14.68
N ASP A 116 -1.50 12.24 -14.24
CA ASP A 116 -2.39 13.38 -14.08
C ASP A 116 -2.05 14.18 -12.82
N GLN A 117 -1.65 13.53 -11.73
CA GLN A 117 -1.33 14.19 -10.46
C GLN A 117 0.03 14.91 -10.52
N PRO A 118 0.07 16.26 -10.40
CA PRO A 118 1.29 17.04 -10.57
C PRO A 118 2.46 16.64 -9.66
N THR A 119 2.16 16.27 -8.41
CA THR A 119 3.20 15.88 -7.43
C THR A 119 3.83 14.54 -7.80
N ASN A 120 3.03 13.56 -8.22
CA ASN A 120 3.52 12.26 -8.66
C ASN A 120 4.37 12.40 -9.94
N ARG A 121 3.85 13.17 -10.91
CA ARG A 121 4.53 13.42 -12.18
C ARG A 121 5.90 14.07 -11.95
N LEU A 122 5.93 15.13 -11.13
CA LEU A 122 7.17 15.83 -10.77
C LEU A 122 8.18 14.91 -10.08
N LEU A 123 7.72 14.04 -9.18
CA LEU A 123 8.57 13.08 -8.48
C LEU A 123 9.23 12.11 -9.49
N LEU A 124 8.42 11.49 -10.35
CA LEU A 124 8.91 10.53 -11.35
C LEU A 124 9.90 11.17 -12.31
N VAL A 125 9.58 12.36 -12.83
CA VAL A 125 10.48 13.11 -13.72
C VAL A 125 11.82 13.41 -13.06
N LYS A 126 11.81 13.91 -11.81
CA LYS A 126 13.05 14.19 -11.08
C LYS A 126 13.88 12.94 -10.83
N LEU A 127 13.25 11.85 -10.41
CA LEU A 127 13.94 10.58 -10.14
C LEU A 127 14.60 10.05 -11.41
N LEU A 128 13.85 9.91 -12.50
CA LEU A 128 14.36 9.38 -13.75
C LEU A 128 15.43 10.28 -14.37
N SER A 129 15.22 11.59 -14.39
CA SER A 129 16.22 12.54 -14.91
C SER A 129 17.52 12.48 -14.10
N SER A 130 17.44 12.32 -12.76
CA SER A 130 18.63 12.22 -11.91
C SER A 130 19.47 10.95 -12.16
N LEU A 131 18.86 9.91 -12.75
CA LEU A 131 19.53 8.67 -13.11
C LEU A 131 20.17 8.70 -14.51
N GLY A 132 19.98 9.80 -15.26
CA GLY A 132 20.55 10.00 -16.59
C GLY A 132 19.62 9.64 -17.75
N PHE A 133 18.32 9.46 -17.50
CA PHE A 133 17.32 9.28 -18.54
C PHE A 133 16.94 10.62 -19.20
N GLU A 134 16.60 10.60 -20.48
CA GLU A 134 15.89 11.71 -21.11
C GLU A 134 14.40 11.52 -20.84
N VAL A 135 13.75 12.50 -20.24
CA VAL A 135 12.37 12.36 -19.74
C VAL A 135 11.49 13.46 -20.32
N GLN A 136 10.33 13.07 -20.83
CA GLN A 136 9.22 13.98 -21.11
C GLN A 136 8.02 13.58 -20.26
N GLU A 137 7.14 14.55 -20.01
CA GLU A 137 5.98 14.37 -19.16
C GLU A 137 4.70 14.70 -19.92
N ALA A 138 3.62 13.99 -19.60
CA ALA A 138 2.28 14.22 -20.10
C ALA A 138 1.31 14.24 -18.91
N GLN A 139 0.33 15.13 -18.96
CA GLN A 139 -0.66 15.33 -17.90
C GLN A 139 -1.94 14.53 -18.15
N ASN A 140 -2.07 13.91 -19.32
CA ASN A 140 -3.22 13.10 -19.73
C ASN A 140 -2.86 12.22 -20.93
N GLY A 141 -3.78 11.33 -21.31
CA GLY A 141 -3.57 10.37 -22.40
C GLY A 141 -3.40 11.01 -23.77
N GLN A 142 -4.12 12.11 -24.06
CA GLN A 142 -4.03 12.78 -25.36
C GLN A 142 -2.65 13.42 -25.58
N GLU A 143 -2.12 14.10 -24.55
CA GLU A 143 -0.77 14.64 -24.57
C GLU A 143 0.28 13.53 -24.68
N ALA A 144 0.09 12.42 -23.95
CA ALA A 144 0.99 11.28 -23.99
C ALA A 144 1.08 10.67 -25.41
N ILE A 145 -0.05 10.54 -26.11
CA ILE A 145 -0.09 10.06 -27.50
C ILE A 145 0.65 11.03 -28.43
N ALA A 146 0.39 12.34 -28.33
CA ALA A 146 1.03 13.35 -29.18
C ALA A 146 2.57 13.37 -28.98
N ILE A 147 3.03 13.19 -27.74
CA ILE A 147 4.45 13.07 -27.45
C ILE A 147 5.01 11.75 -27.98
N TRP A 148 4.30 10.64 -27.79
CA TRP A 148 4.74 9.33 -28.29
C TRP A 148 4.96 9.33 -29.80
N GLU A 149 4.04 9.91 -30.57
CA GLU A 149 4.12 9.99 -32.04
C GLU A 149 5.32 10.80 -32.54
N SER A 150 5.72 11.85 -31.80
CA SER A 150 6.77 12.78 -32.26
C SER A 150 8.15 12.50 -31.66
N TRP A 151 8.20 11.98 -30.44
CA TRP A 151 9.43 11.79 -29.66
C TRP A 151 9.87 10.32 -29.58
N GLU A 152 9.01 9.39 -29.98
CA GLU A 152 9.27 7.94 -30.04
C GLU A 152 9.98 7.43 -28.76
N PRO A 153 9.36 7.54 -27.58
CA PRO A 153 9.98 7.10 -26.33
C PRO A 153 10.24 5.58 -26.37
N HIS A 154 11.32 5.15 -25.70
CA HIS A 154 11.64 3.73 -25.58
C HIS A 154 10.78 3.03 -24.52
N LEU A 155 10.24 3.80 -23.56
CA LEU A 155 9.35 3.33 -22.50
C LEU A 155 8.36 4.42 -22.14
N ILE A 156 7.11 4.03 -21.88
CA ILE A 156 6.08 4.90 -21.31
C ILE A 156 5.75 4.39 -19.91
N TRP A 157 5.92 5.25 -18.91
CA TRP A 157 5.49 5.02 -17.53
C TRP A 157 4.16 5.74 -17.34
N MET A 158 3.07 4.98 -17.21
CA MET A 158 1.72 5.52 -17.07
C MET A 158 0.96 4.91 -15.89
N ASP A 159 0.12 5.69 -15.21
CA ASP A 159 -0.92 5.14 -14.33
C ASP A 159 -1.98 4.43 -15.18
N MET A 160 -2.51 3.32 -14.68
CA MET A 160 -3.60 2.57 -15.31
C MET A 160 -4.94 3.32 -15.29
N ARG A 161 -5.09 4.34 -14.44
CA ARG A 161 -6.36 5.07 -14.25
C ARG A 161 -6.40 6.47 -14.87
N MET A 162 -5.47 6.75 -15.79
CA MET A 162 -5.36 8.05 -16.45
C MET A 162 -6.36 8.25 -17.59
#